data_AF-A0A7G1HYT7-F1
#
_entry.id   AF-A0A7G1HYT7-F1
#
_cell.length_a   1.000
_cell.length_b   1.000
_cell.length_c   1.000
_cell.angle_alpha   90.00
_cell.angle_beta   90.00
_cell.angle_gamma   90.00
#
_symmetry.space_group_name_H-M   'P 1'
#
loop_
_entity.id
_entity.type
_entity.pdbx_description
1 polymer ?
#
loop_
_entity_poly.entity_id
_entity_poly.type
_entity_poly.pdbx_seq_one_letter_code
_entity_poly.pdbx_strand_id
1 'polypeptide(L)'
;MNKNPFILIPLPILRNLIIEPYTIEMMYDTGIFYTAQKINISEKNALKEFVYCIYRAMNELPAYLIQEYEDMEDFPYDEDLNGFCHGQFDPKPEIKYLSDYSQYNPHFYDLVIEWYSIRQVYKMLDLNTKTIPVNISAINSYQRTYNLNNCPFILLNAKVMQNLYNRKEYIKADERALWAMYMGILSIIGNKEFAQTTSSMIKCRMFGARNTEELNVLLKDKSLKKAYQKYTTKYRYNKLLNIIQDRNMITEIALHRRTYVSAKLKNADALIDAILAKEKEVKQKKLRDEAKKKALRRYHLAKST
;
A
#
# COMPACT_ATOMS: atom_id res chain seq x y z
N MET A 1 -11.96 -5.15 16.15
CA MET A 1 -10.95 -4.98 15.08
C MET A 1 -10.24 -3.65 15.26
N ASN A 2 -8.91 -3.66 15.21
CA ASN A 2 -8.05 -2.49 15.43
C ASN A 2 -8.29 -1.40 14.37
N LYS A 3 -8.13 -0.13 14.80
CA LYS A 3 -7.75 1.10 14.07
C LYS A 3 -7.95 1.07 12.54
N ASN A 4 -8.78 1.98 12.03
CA ASN A 4 -9.02 2.27 10.60
C ASN A 4 -7.93 1.69 9.66
N PRO A 5 -8.25 0.67 8.83
CA PRO A 5 -7.26 -0.01 8.00
C PRO A 5 -6.58 0.96 7.03
N PHE A 6 -5.37 0.61 6.60
CA PHE A 6 -4.62 1.36 5.59
C PHE A 6 -4.61 0.58 4.27
N ILE A 7 -4.56 1.32 3.17
CA ILE A 7 -4.36 0.83 1.82
C ILE A 7 -2.96 1.24 1.37
N LEU A 8 -2.26 0.32 0.71
CA LEU A 8 -0.91 0.51 0.18
C LEU A 8 -0.95 0.88 -1.30
N ILE A 9 -0.76 2.16 -1.62
CA ILE A 9 -0.80 2.64 -3.01
C ILE A 9 0.65 2.78 -3.53
N PRO A 10 1.00 2.13 -4.65
CA PRO A 10 2.30 2.34 -5.29
C PRO A 10 2.52 3.79 -5.71
N LEU A 11 3.65 4.38 -5.32
CA LEU A 11 3.98 5.76 -5.65
C LEU A 11 3.91 6.11 -7.15
N PRO A 12 4.40 5.25 -8.09
CA PRO A 12 4.42 5.60 -9.52
C PRO A 12 3.04 5.94 -10.10
N ILE A 13 1.96 5.43 -9.50
CA ILE A 13 0.59 5.69 -9.95
C ILE A 13 0.20 7.17 -9.76
N LEU A 14 0.77 7.86 -8.75
CA LEU A 14 0.45 9.28 -8.49
C LEU A 14 0.78 10.20 -9.66
N ARG A 15 1.70 9.81 -10.56
CA ARG A 15 2.12 10.66 -11.68
C ARG A 15 0.92 11.10 -12.55
N ASN A 16 -0.09 10.25 -12.69
CA ASN A 16 -1.27 10.54 -13.50
C ASN A 16 -2.38 11.24 -12.72
N LEU A 17 -2.36 11.25 -11.39
CA LEU A 17 -3.48 11.71 -10.56
C LEU A 17 -3.89 13.14 -10.88
N ILE A 18 -2.92 14.01 -11.16
CA ILE A 18 -3.17 15.43 -11.45
C ILE A 18 -3.78 15.63 -12.85
N ILE A 19 -3.49 14.73 -13.79
CA ILE A 19 -3.85 14.85 -15.21
C ILE A 19 -5.17 14.10 -15.47
N GLU A 20 -5.28 12.87 -14.98
CA GLU A 20 -6.33 11.92 -15.28
C GLU A 20 -7.20 11.58 -14.07
N PRO A 21 -8.50 11.93 -14.05
CA PRO A 21 -9.40 11.64 -12.92
C PRO A 21 -9.54 10.14 -12.61
N TYR A 22 -9.51 9.28 -13.65
CA TYR A 22 -9.62 7.83 -13.51
C TYR A 22 -8.46 7.20 -12.71
N THR A 23 -7.36 7.94 -12.50
CA THR A 23 -6.25 7.48 -11.68
C THR A 23 -6.69 7.12 -10.25
N ILE A 24 -7.74 7.76 -9.72
CA ILE A 24 -8.27 7.46 -8.38
C ILE A 24 -8.80 6.01 -8.30
N GLU A 25 -9.44 5.52 -9.35
CA GLU A 25 -9.94 4.14 -9.44
C GLU A 25 -8.79 3.15 -9.49
N MET A 26 -7.82 3.40 -10.38
CA MET A 26 -6.59 2.62 -10.44
C MET A 26 -5.83 2.58 -9.10
N MET A 27 -5.74 3.70 -8.39
CA MET A 27 -5.14 3.76 -7.05
C MET A 27 -5.91 2.92 -6.02
N TYR A 28 -7.23 2.86 -6.13
CA TYR A 28 -8.07 2.07 -5.24
C TYR A 28 -7.86 0.57 -5.49
N ASP A 29 -7.94 0.16 -6.76
CA ASP A 29 -7.82 -1.24 -7.17
C ASP A 29 -6.44 -1.82 -6.87
N THR A 30 -5.40 -1.12 -7.34
CA THR A 30 -4.00 -1.51 -7.04
C THR A 30 -3.71 -1.41 -5.54
N GLY A 31 -4.31 -0.45 -4.86
CA GLY A 31 -4.21 -0.30 -3.42
C GLY A 31 -4.69 -1.56 -2.68
N ILE A 32 -5.86 -2.07 -3.04
CA ILE A 32 -6.42 -3.31 -2.47
C ILE A 32 -5.47 -4.47 -2.71
N PHE A 33 -4.99 -4.65 -3.93
CA PHE A 33 -4.07 -5.72 -4.30
C PHE A 33 -2.76 -5.70 -3.52
N TYR A 34 -2.06 -4.57 -3.48
CA TYR A 34 -0.79 -4.49 -2.76
C TYR A 34 -0.96 -4.57 -1.25
N THR A 35 -2.13 -4.19 -0.74
CA THR A 35 -2.48 -4.43 0.66
C THR A 35 -2.65 -5.94 0.92
N ALA A 36 -3.31 -6.66 0.02
CA ALA A 36 -3.49 -8.11 0.11
C ALA A 36 -2.16 -8.86 0.20
N GLN A 37 -1.15 -8.43 -0.56
CA GLN A 37 0.20 -9.01 -0.53
C GLN A 37 0.98 -8.76 0.77
N LYS A 38 0.47 -7.92 1.69
CA LYS A 38 1.17 -7.51 2.92
C LYS A 38 0.40 -7.84 4.20
N ILE A 39 -0.86 -8.25 4.11
CA ILE A 39 -1.60 -8.71 5.28
C ILE A 39 -1.19 -10.13 5.65
N ASN A 40 -1.30 -10.44 6.95
CA ASN A 40 -1.15 -11.81 7.41
C ASN A 40 -2.50 -12.52 7.24
N ILE A 41 -2.49 -13.67 6.57
CA ILE A 41 -3.68 -14.50 6.38
C ILE A 41 -3.48 -15.88 7.01
N SER A 42 -4.59 -16.54 7.37
CA SER A 42 -4.57 -17.94 7.76
C SER A 42 -4.71 -18.81 6.52
N GLU A 43 -3.59 -19.37 6.04
CA GLU A 43 -3.57 -20.23 4.85
C GLU A 43 -4.54 -21.42 4.97
N LYS A 44 -4.69 -21.98 6.18
CA LYS A 44 -5.65 -23.05 6.47
C LYS A 44 -7.10 -22.68 6.12
N ASN A 45 -7.46 -21.40 6.24
CA ASN A 45 -8.81 -20.93 5.91
C ASN A 45 -8.97 -20.65 4.41
N ALA A 46 -7.88 -20.56 3.63
CA ALA A 46 -7.94 -20.24 2.21
C ALA A 46 -8.65 -21.35 1.42
N LEU A 47 -8.23 -22.60 1.59
CA LEU A 47 -8.88 -23.76 0.96
C LEU A 47 -10.34 -23.90 1.41
N LYS A 48 -10.63 -23.71 2.70
CA LYS A 48 -11.99 -23.75 3.22
C LYS A 48 -12.88 -22.70 2.56
N GLU A 49 -12.41 -21.47 2.43
CA GLU A 49 -13.18 -20.40 1.77
C GLU A 49 -13.31 -20.62 0.26
N PHE A 50 -12.32 -21.26 -0.38
CA PHE A 50 -12.42 -21.68 -1.77
C PHE A 50 -13.55 -22.68 -1.97
N VAL A 51 -13.62 -23.73 -1.14
CA VAL A 51 -14.73 -24.71 -1.13
C VAL A 51 -16.08 -24.03 -0.85
N TYR A 52 -16.12 -23.06 0.06
CA TYR A 52 -17.34 -22.29 0.30
C TYR A 52 -17.82 -21.58 -0.97
N CYS A 53 -16.90 -21.00 -1.74
CA CYS A 53 -17.24 -20.31 -2.97
C CYS A 53 -17.69 -21.29 -4.05
N ILE A 54 -17.07 -22.47 -4.17
CA ILE A 54 -17.55 -23.55 -5.05
C ILE A 54 -19.03 -23.85 -4.78
N TYR A 55 -19.40 -24.06 -3.52
CA TYR A 55 -20.78 -24.42 -3.17
C TYR A 55 -21.79 -23.27 -3.29
N ARG A 56 -21.39 -22.02 -3.00
CA ARG A 56 -22.37 -20.94 -2.73
C ARG A 56 -22.13 -19.63 -3.44
N ALA A 57 -20.94 -19.42 -3.98
CA ALA A 57 -20.51 -18.11 -4.47
C ALA A 57 -19.48 -18.23 -5.59
N MET A 58 -19.71 -19.13 -6.55
CA MET A 58 -18.76 -19.44 -7.61
C MET A 58 -18.46 -18.20 -8.47
N ASN A 59 -19.43 -17.27 -8.57
CA ASN A 59 -19.29 -15.97 -9.23
C ASN A 59 -18.34 -14.99 -8.51
N GLU A 60 -17.90 -15.29 -7.28
CA GLU A 60 -16.86 -14.52 -6.57
C GLU A 60 -15.45 -15.05 -6.85
N LEU A 61 -15.33 -16.19 -7.52
CA LEU A 61 -14.05 -16.74 -7.97
C LEU A 61 -13.63 -16.07 -9.29
N PRO A 62 -12.34 -15.74 -9.45
CA PRO A 62 -11.80 -15.31 -10.72
C PRO A 62 -11.74 -16.46 -11.72
N ALA A 63 -11.83 -16.14 -13.02
CA ALA A 63 -11.91 -17.12 -14.10
C ALA A 63 -10.79 -18.18 -14.09
N TYR A 64 -9.56 -17.79 -13.73
CA TYR A 64 -8.44 -18.74 -13.65
C TYR A 64 -8.64 -19.79 -12.54
N LEU A 65 -9.25 -19.44 -11.41
CA LEU A 65 -9.55 -20.42 -10.35
C LEU A 65 -10.74 -21.30 -10.69
N ILE A 66 -11.69 -20.77 -11.46
CA ILE A 66 -12.81 -21.56 -12.01
C ILE A 66 -12.26 -22.61 -12.98
N GLN A 67 -11.35 -22.21 -13.87
CA GLN A 67 -10.73 -23.13 -14.82
C GLN A 67 -9.93 -24.24 -14.11
N GLU A 68 -9.06 -23.87 -13.16
CA GLU A 68 -8.30 -24.86 -12.36
C GLU A 68 -9.22 -25.85 -11.65
N TYR A 69 -10.39 -25.39 -11.20
CA TYR A 69 -11.40 -26.23 -10.58
C TYR A 69 -12.11 -27.15 -11.59
N GLU A 70 -12.47 -26.64 -12.76
CA GLU A 70 -13.10 -27.44 -13.83
C GLU A 70 -12.18 -28.54 -14.38
N ASP A 71 -10.87 -28.34 -14.30
CA ASP A 71 -9.85 -29.31 -14.69
C ASP A 71 -9.64 -30.43 -13.63
N MET A 72 -10.32 -30.39 -12.48
CA MET A 72 -10.26 -31.43 -11.44
C MET A 72 -11.22 -32.58 -11.75
N GLU A 73 -10.70 -33.78 -12.02
CA GLU A 73 -11.53 -34.93 -12.45
C GLU A 73 -12.41 -35.53 -11.32
N ASP A 74 -11.98 -35.47 -10.06
CA ASP A 74 -12.59 -36.20 -8.93
C ASP A 74 -12.77 -35.35 -7.67
N PHE A 75 -13.34 -34.14 -7.80
CA PHE A 75 -13.61 -33.31 -6.62
C PHE A 75 -14.65 -33.98 -5.69
N PRO A 76 -14.33 -34.25 -4.41
CA PRO A 76 -15.13 -35.12 -3.56
C PRO A 76 -16.26 -34.33 -2.87
N TYR A 77 -17.31 -34.03 -3.61
CA TYR A 77 -18.47 -33.35 -3.04
C TYR A 77 -19.14 -34.19 -1.94
N ASP A 78 -19.70 -33.53 -0.93
CA ASP A 78 -20.57 -34.17 0.04
C ASP A 78 -21.94 -34.52 -0.57
N GLU A 79 -22.66 -35.48 0.01
CA GLU A 79 -23.94 -35.97 -0.54
C GLU A 79 -24.98 -34.85 -0.71
N ASP A 80 -24.99 -33.89 0.23
CA ASP A 80 -25.96 -32.79 0.26
C ASP A 80 -25.46 -31.53 -0.47
N LEU A 81 -24.29 -31.59 -1.13
CA LEU A 81 -23.67 -30.52 -1.92
C LEU A 81 -23.62 -29.17 -1.19
N ASN A 82 -23.26 -29.15 0.08
CA ASN A 82 -23.32 -27.93 0.88
C ASN A 82 -22.13 -27.69 1.83
N GLY A 83 -21.35 -28.72 2.16
CA GLY A 83 -20.16 -28.64 3.01
C GLY A 83 -20.42 -28.36 4.49
N PHE A 84 -21.66 -28.50 4.98
CA PHE A 84 -22.02 -28.32 6.39
C PHE A 84 -22.10 -29.65 7.14
N CYS A 85 -21.39 -29.73 8.26
CA CYS A 85 -21.49 -30.82 9.22
C CYS A 85 -21.94 -30.23 10.57
N HIS A 86 -23.02 -30.75 11.16
CA HIS A 86 -23.56 -30.30 12.44
C HIS A 86 -23.80 -28.77 12.55
N GLY A 87 -24.25 -28.14 11.47
CA GLY A 87 -24.54 -26.70 11.42
C GLY A 87 -23.31 -25.80 11.28
N GLN A 88 -22.12 -26.37 11.11
CA GLN A 88 -20.90 -25.63 10.80
C GLN A 88 -20.41 -26.00 9.40
N PHE A 89 -19.96 -25.01 8.65
CA PHE A 89 -19.28 -25.27 7.38
C PHE A 89 -17.93 -25.94 7.69
N ASP A 90 -17.79 -27.23 7.40
CA ASP A 90 -16.62 -28.06 7.71
C ASP A 90 -16.38 -29.13 6.62
N PRO A 91 -16.06 -28.72 5.38
CA PRO A 91 -15.87 -29.62 4.25
C PRO A 91 -14.50 -30.31 4.31
N LYS A 92 -14.32 -31.22 5.28
CA LYS A 92 -13.04 -31.92 5.52
C LYS A 92 -12.55 -32.75 4.33
N PRO A 93 -13.40 -33.57 3.66
CA PRO A 93 -12.98 -34.32 2.48
C PRO A 93 -12.42 -33.44 1.37
N GLU A 94 -13.11 -32.34 1.05
CA GLU A 94 -12.76 -31.39 0.00
C GLU A 94 -11.46 -30.64 0.34
N ILE A 95 -11.33 -30.19 1.60
CA ILE A 95 -10.08 -29.52 2.05
C ILE A 95 -8.90 -30.48 1.95
N LYS A 96 -9.08 -31.75 2.33
CA LYS A 96 -8.02 -32.76 2.21
C LYS A 96 -7.63 -32.97 0.75
N TYR A 97 -8.61 -33.15 -0.13
CA TYR A 97 -8.38 -33.29 -1.58
C TYR A 97 -7.62 -32.11 -2.15
N LEU A 98 -8.05 -30.88 -1.87
CA LEU A 98 -7.38 -29.66 -2.35
C LEU A 98 -5.97 -29.51 -1.78
N SER A 99 -5.75 -29.94 -0.54
CA SER A 99 -4.42 -29.95 0.07
C SER A 99 -3.49 -30.95 -0.60
N ASP A 100 -3.99 -32.12 -0.99
CA ASP A 100 -3.21 -33.12 -1.73
C ASP A 100 -2.97 -32.63 -3.17
N TYR A 101 -3.99 -32.09 -3.85
CA TYR A 101 -3.88 -31.48 -5.18
C TYR A 101 -2.84 -30.36 -5.22
N SER A 102 -2.81 -29.51 -4.20
CA SER A 102 -1.86 -28.40 -4.05
C SER A 102 -0.39 -28.87 -3.92
N GLN A 103 -0.14 -30.10 -3.43
CA GLN A 103 1.22 -30.65 -3.38
C GLN A 103 1.74 -31.01 -4.78
N TYR A 104 0.85 -31.47 -5.66
CA TYR A 104 1.19 -31.82 -7.04
C TYR A 104 1.08 -30.61 -7.99
N ASN A 105 0.27 -29.62 -7.64
CA ASN A 105 0.04 -28.39 -8.40
C ASN A 105 0.30 -27.14 -7.52
N PRO A 106 1.57 -26.79 -7.24
CA PRO A 106 1.89 -25.63 -6.39
C PRO A 106 1.34 -24.30 -6.93
N HIS A 107 1.18 -24.18 -8.25
CA HIS A 107 0.62 -22.97 -8.85
C HIS A 107 -0.82 -22.71 -8.40
N PHE A 108 -1.67 -23.75 -8.33
CA PHE A 108 -3.04 -23.63 -7.82
C PHE A 108 -3.05 -23.09 -6.38
N TYR A 109 -2.15 -23.60 -5.54
CA TYR A 109 -2.03 -23.13 -4.16
C TYR A 109 -1.74 -21.62 -4.11
N ASP A 110 -0.77 -21.15 -4.89
CA ASP A 110 -0.41 -19.73 -4.97
C ASP A 110 -1.61 -18.87 -5.43
N LEU A 111 -2.38 -19.35 -6.42
CA LEU A 111 -3.57 -18.68 -6.92
C LEU A 111 -4.66 -18.56 -5.85
N VAL A 112 -4.89 -19.63 -5.08
CA VAL A 112 -5.87 -19.62 -3.97
C VAL A 112 -5.42 -18.68 -2.85
N ILE A 113 -4.13 -18.69 -2.50
CA ILE A 113 -3.55 -17.81 -1.48
C ILE A 113 -3.67 -16.34 -1.88
N GLU A 114 -3.36 -15.99 -3.13
CA GLU A 114 -3.52 -14.63 -3.65
C GLU A 114 -4.98 -14.18 -3.61
N TRP A 115 -5.89 -14.97 -4.18
CA TRP A 115 -7.32 -14.68 -4.19
C TRP A 115 -7.88 -14.51 -2.77
N TYR A 116 -7.54 -15.43 -1.87
CA TYR A 116 -7.98 -15.38 -0.49
C TYR A 116 -7.46 -14.13 0.22
N SER A 117 -6.21 -13.75 -0.01
CA SER A 117 -5.65 -12.50 0.52
C SER A 117 -6.44 -11.27 0.06
N ILE A 118 -6.82 -11.21 -1.22
CA ILE A 118 -7.66 -10.13 -1.76
C ILE A 118 -9.03 -10.15 -1.08
N ARG A 119 -9.67 -11.33 -0.97
CA ARG A 119 -10.96 -11.51 -0.28
C ARG A 119 -10.91 -11.03 1.17
N GLN A 120 -9.81 -11.26 1.88
CA GLN A 120 -9.63 -10.78 3.25
C GLN A 120 -9.51 -9.26 3.34
N VAL A 121 -8.88 -8.61 2.35
CA VAL A 121 -8.89 -7.13 2.26
C VAL A 121 -10.30 -6.61 1.98
N TYR A 122 -11.06 -7.26 1.09
CA TYR A 122 -12.46 -6.91 0.85
C TYR A 122 -13.30 -6.96 2.13
N LYS A 123 -13.18 -8.04 2.92
CA LYS A 123 -13.83 -8.17 4.23
C LYS A 123 -13.36 -7.09 5.22
N MET A 124 -12.05 -6.81 5.27
CA MET A 124 -11.48 -5.77 6.15
C MET A 124 -12.01 -4.36 5.82
N LEU A 125 -12.31 -4.11 4.54
CA LEU A 125 -12.77 -2.83 4.03
C LEU A 125 -14.29 -2.73 3.87
N ASP A 126 -15.03 -3.79 4.24
CA ASP A 126 -16.48 -3.90 4.06
C ASP A 126 -16.93 -3.69 2.61
N LEU A 127 -16.25 -4.38 1.68
CA LEU A 127 -16.49 -4.31 0.23
C LEU A 127 -17.22 -5.57 -0.27
N ASN A 128 -17.97 -5.40 -1.36
CA ASN A 128 -18.69 -6.49 -2.01
C ASN A 128 -17.73 -7.46 -2.71
N THR A 129 -17.60 -8.68 -2.21
CA THR A 129 -16.69 -9.71 -2.74
C THR A 129 -17.02 -10.14 -4.17
N LYS A 130 -18.24 -9.89 -4.67
CA LYS A 130 -18.62 -10.18 -6.06
C LYS A 130 -17.84 -9.36 -7.10
N THR A 131 -17.20 -8.25 -6.70
CA THR A 131 -16.40 -7.44 -7.64
C THR A 131 -14.92 -7.82 -7.68
N ILE A 132 -14.50 -8.84 -6.91
CA ILE A 132 -13.11 -9.33 -6.90
C ILE A 132 -12.61 -9.69 -8.32
N PRO A 133 -13.35 -10.45 -9.15
CA PRO A 133 -12.88 -10.81 -10.49
C PRO A 133 -12.58 -9.58 -11.36
N VAL A 134 -13.47 -8.58 -11.32
CA VAL A 134 -13.32 -7.33 -12.09
C VAL A 134 -12.07 -6.56 -11.65
N ASN A 135 -11.86 -6.46 -10.34
CA ASN A 135 -10.71 -5.78 -9.75
C ASN A 135 -9.38 -6.44 -10.18
N ILE A 136 -9.30 -7.78 -10.14
CA ILE A 136 -8.11 -8.53 -10.57
C ILE A 136 -7.81 -8.28 -12.06
N SER A 137 -8.82 -8.29 -12.92
CA SER A 137 -8.64 -7.97 -14.34
C SER A 137 -8.08 -6.54 -14.55
N ALA A 138 -8.57 -5.56 -13.78
CA ALA A 138 -8.06 -4.19 -13.83
C ALA A 138 -6.58 -4.12 -13.41
N ILE A 139 -6.20 -4.80 -12.32
CA ILE A 139 -4.82 -4.82 -11.81
C ILE A 139 -3.83 -5.36 -12.84
N ASN A 140 -4.18 -6.45 -13.52
CA ASN A 140 -3.33 -7.04 -14.56
C ASN A 140 -3.04 -6.06 -15.70
N SER A 141 -4.02 -5.21 -16.06
CA SER A 141 -3.81 -4.14 -17.05
C SER A 141 -2.84 -3.06 -16.54
N TYR A 142 -2.94 -2.70 -15.26
CA TYR A 142 -2.11 -1.66 -14.65
C TYR A 142 -0.66 -2.12 -14.45
N GLN A 143 -0.43 -3.35 -14.02
CA GLN A 143 0.92 -3.89 -13.83
C GLN A 143 1.74 -3.91 -15.13
N ARG A 144 1.09 -4.04 -16.30
CA ARG A 144 1.75 -3.92 -17.61
C ARG A 144 2.19 -2.49 -17.94
N THR A 145 1.59 -1.48 -17.30
CA THR A 145 1.79 -0.05 -17.60
C THR A 145 2.84 0.61 -16.70
N TYR A 146 3.03 0.09 -15.49
CA TYR A 146 3.90 0.69 -14.47
C TYR A 146 5.00 -0.27 -14.04
N ASN A 147 6.22 0.25 -13.90
CA ASN A 147 7.28 -0.48 -13.20
C ASN A 147 7.07 -0.31 -11.69
N LEU A 148 6.42 -1.29 -11.08
CA LEU A 148 6.07 -1.28 -9.65
C LEU A 148 7.12 -1.97 -8.77
N ASN A 149 8.21 -2.46 -9.35
CA ASN A 149 9.28 -3.16 -8.64
C ASN A 149 10.06 -2.18 -7.74
N ASN A 150 10.21 -2.54 -6.47
CA ASN A 150 10.94 -1.75 -5.46
C ASN A 150 10.50 -0.27 -5.37
N CYS A 151 9.23 0.00 -5.69
CA CYS A 151 8.68 1.32 -5.56
C CYS A 151 8.26 1.61 -4.10
N PRO A 152 8.36 2.87 -3.65
CA PRO A 152 7.83 3.25 -2.35
C PRO A 152 6.31 3.24 -2.33
N PHE A 153 5.72 2.89 -1.18
CA PHE A 153 4.27 2.84 -0.99
C PHE A 153 3.76 4.03 -0.18
N ILE A 154 2.57 4.46 -0.53
CA ILE A 154 1.76 5.44 0.21
C ILE A 154 0.87 4.64 1.15
N LEU A 155 1.00 4.88 2.46
CA LEU A 155 0.11 4.30 3.47
C LEU A 155 -1.07 5.27 3.67
N LEU A 156 -2.17 5.05 2.95
CA LEU A 156 -3.35 5.90 3.04
C LEU A 156 -4.44 5.23 3.87
N ASN A 157 -5.10 5.98 4.74
CA ASN A 157 -6.25 5.48 5.48
C ASN A 157 -7.36 5.01 4.50
N ALA A 158 -7.86 3.79 4.68
CA ALA A 158 -8.80 3.18 3.74
C ALA A 158 -10.12 3.95 3.63
N LYS A 159 -10.63 4.50 4.74
CA LYS A 159 -11.85 5.34 4.73
C LYS A 159 -11.61 6.64 3.95
N VAL A 160 -10.42 7.22 4.05
CA VAL A 160 -10.04 8.38 3.23
C VAL A 160 -9.99 7.99 1.74
N MET A 161 -9.41 6.84 1.41
CA MET A 161 -9.37 6.35 0.02
C MET A 161 -10.77 6.06 -0.53
N GLN A 162 -11.64 5.42 0.25
CA GLN A 162 -13.03 5.13 -0.14
C GLN A 162 -13.82 6.41 -0.36
N ASN A 163 -13.66 7.42 0.51
CA ASN A 163 -14.27 8.74 0.31
C ASN A 163 -13.77 9.42 -0.98
N LEU A 164 -12.48 9.27 -1.29
CA LEU A 164 -11.89 9.80 -2.53
C LEU A 164 -12.46 9.08 -3.76
N TYR A 165 -12.55 7.75 -3.70
CA TYR A 165 -13.11 6.91 -4.76
C TYR A 165 -14.58 7.24 -5.04
N ASN A 166 -15.39 7.40 -4.00
CA ASN A 166 -16.82 7.74 -4.12
C ASN A 166 -17.05 9.13 -4.71
N ARG A 167 -16.05 10.02 -4.64
CA ARG A 167 -16.14 11.39 -5.17
C ARG A 167 -15.36 11.58 -6.48
N LYS A 168 -14.74 10.53 -7.03
CA LYS A 168 -13.75 10.61 -8.12
C LYS A 168 -14.19 11.45 -9.32
N GLU A 169 -15.47 11.40 -9.67
CA GLU A 169 -16.07 12.14 -10.81
C GLU A 169 -16.12 13.66 -10.59
N TYR A 170 -16.13 14.12 -9.34
CA TYR A 170 -16.31 15.54 -8.98
C TYR A 170 -14.99 16.25 -8.64
N ILE A 171 -13.87 15.53 -8.55
CA ILE A 171 -12.60 16.09 -8.07
C ILE A 171 -11.85 16.78 -9.21
N LYS A 172 -11.77 18.11 -9.12
CA LYS A 172 -11.08 18.96 -10.10
C LYS A 172 -9.57 18.82 -10.01
N ALA A 173 -8.86 19.20 -11.08
CA ALA A 173 -7.41 19.06 -11.19
C ALA A 173 -6.62 19.75 -10.04
N ASP A 174 -7.07 20.90 -9.55
CA ASP A 174 -6.42 21.61 -8.43
C ASP A 174 -6.57 20.81 -7.11
N GLU A 175 -7.71 20.14 -6.89
CA GLU A 175 -7.90 19.27 -5.73
C GLU A 175 -7.16 17.94 -5.88
N ARG A 176 -7.06 17.39 -7.10
CA ARG A 176 -6.21 16.23 -7.39
C ARG A 176 -4.72 16.54 -7.13
N ALA A 177 -4.26 17.74 -7.43
CA ALA A 177 -2.91 18.20 -7.09
C ALA A 177 -2.68 18.30 -5.57
N LEU A 178 -3.69 18.73 -4.81
CA LEU A 178 -3.64 18.72 -3.35
C LEU A 178 -3.50 17.29 -2.80
N TRP A 179 -4.32 16.35 -3.30
CA TRP A 179 -4.24 14.95 -2.92
C TRP A 179 -2.89 14.32 -3.31
N ALA A 180 -2.38 14.61 -4.50
CA ALA A 180 -1.08 14.15 -4.97
C ALA A 180 0.05 14.64 -4.05
N MET A 181 0.03 15.90 -3.62
CA MET A 181 1.02 16.43 -2.67
C MET A 181 0.92 15.74 -1.31
N TYR A 182 -0.28 15.61 -0.76
CA TYR A 182 -0.50 14.93 0.51
C TYR A 182 0.00 13.47 0.49
N MET A 183 -0.39 12.71 -0.54
CA MET A 183 0.04 11.32 -0.70
C MET A 183 1.55 11.22 -0.97
N GLY A 184 2.11 12.15 -1.73
CA GLY A 184 3.56 12.28 -1.90
C GLY A 184 4.27 12.45 -0.55
N ILE A 185 3.74 13.27 0.36
CA ILE A 185 4.25 13.43 1.72
C ILE A 185 4.11 12.14 2.53
N LEU A 186 2.97 11.46 2.46
CA LEU A 186 2.77 10.16 3.13
C LEU A 186 3.78 9.11 2.65
N SER A 187 4.15 9.09 1.37
CA SER A 187 5.19 8.18 0.84
C SER A 187 6.59 8.43 1.41
N ILE A 188 6.86 9.64 1.91
CA ILE A 188 8.12 10.01 2.57
C ILE A 188 8.10 9.58 4.04
N ILE A 189 6.96 9.79 4.71
CA ILE A 189 6.77 9.45 6.12
C ILE A 189 6.76 7.93 6.31
N GLY A 190 6.03 7.20 5.45
CA GLY A 190 5.81 5.76 5.58
C GLY A 190 5.15 5.42 6.92
N ASN A 191 5.74 4.48 7.65
CA ASN A 191 5.25 4.06 8.98
C ASN A 191 5.80 4.89 10.15
N LYS A 192 6.72 5.83 9.89
CA LYS A 192 7.40 6.63 10.93
C LYS A 192 6.44 7.61 11.61
N GLU A 193 6.87 8.18 12.72
CA GLU A 193 6.13 9.30 13.35
C GLU A 193 6.29 10.59 12.56
N PHE A 194 7.49 10.87 12.09
CA PHE A 194 7.80 12.00 11.23
C PHE A 194 8.94 11.63 10.27
N ALA A 195 9.15 12.47 9.26
CA ALA A 195 10.28 12.35 8.36
C ALA A 195 10.94 13.71 8.11
N GLN A 196 12.27 13.70 8.03
CA GLN A 196 13.06 14.81 7.53
C GLN A 196 13.15 14.72 6.00
N THR A 197 12.88 15.81 5.30
CA THR A 197 12.82 15.89 3.84
C THR A 197 13.18 17.29 3.33
N THR A 198 12.95 17.53 2.04
CA THR A 198 13.10 18.83 1.37
C THR A 198 11.90 19.10 0.47
N SER A 199 11.65 20.36 0.13
CA SER A 199 10.59 20.72 -0.82
C SER A 199 10.80 20.08 -2.20
N SER A 200 12.05 19.89 -2.63
CA SER A 200 12.36 19.19 -3.89
C SER A 200 11.92 17.72 -3.85
N MET A 201 12.15 17.01 -2.74
CA MET A 201 11.72 15.64 -2.58
C MET A 201 10.19 15.53 -2.52
N ILE A 202 9.52 16.45 -1.81
CA ILE A 202 8.04 16.50 -1.79
C ILE A 202 7.50 16.68 -3.22
N LYS A 203 8.10 17.57 -4.02
CA LYS A 203 7.74 17.75 -5.43
C LYS A 203 7.99 16.47 -6.25
N CYS A 204 9.11 15.78 -6.06
CA CYS A 204 9.35 14.50 -6.74
C CYS A 204 8.24 13.48 -6.46
N ARG A 205 7.91 13.30 -5.17
CA ARG A 205 6.90 12.32 -4.72
C ARG A 205 5.48 12.69 -5.15
N MET A 206 5.15 13.98 -5.14
CA MET A 206 3.87 14.48 -5.65
C MET A 206 3.60 14.04 -7.11
N PHE A 207 4.65 13.88 -7.91
CA PHE A 207 4.57 13.44 -9.31
C PHE A 207 4.94 11.96 -9.50
N GLY A 208 4.87 11.16 -8.43
CA GLY A 208 5.06 9.71 -8.50
C GLY A 208 6.51 9.24 -8.68
N ALA A 209 7.50 10.13 -8.62
CA ALA A 209 8.91 9.78 -8.77
C ALA A 209 9.57 9.50 -7.41
N ARG A 210 10.43 8.47 -7.33
CA ARG A 210 11.21 8.15 -6.13
C ARG A 210 12.31 9.18 -5.86
N ASN A 211 12.91 9.71 -6.92
CA ASN A 211 14.04 10.64 -6.88
C ASN A 211 13.99 11.61 -8.07
N THR A 212 14.96 12.52 -8.11
CA THR A 212 15.04 13.57 -9.14
C THR A 212 15.34 12.99 -10.51
N GLU A 213 16.14 11.93 -10.59
CA GLU A 213 16.52 11.28 -11.85
C GLU A 213 15.29 10.69 -12.54
N GLU A 214 14.48 9.95 -11.78
CA GLU A 214 13.22 9.38 -12.26
C GLU A 214 12.23 10.49 -12.63
N LEU A 215 12.13 11.56 -11.83
CA LEU A 215 11.28 12.70 -12.16
C LEU A 215 11.65 13.29 -13.52
N ASN A 216 12.94 13.47 -13.81
CA ASN A 216 13.40 14.01 -15.09
C ASN A 216 13.00 13.11 -16.28
N VAL A 217 12.97 11.79 -16.09
CA VAL A 217 12.47 10.85 -17.11
C VAL A 217 10.97 11.04 -17.30
N LEU A 218 10.19 11.11 -16.22
CA LEU A 218 8.74 11.30 -16.30
C LEU A 218 8.36 12.64 -16.95
N LEU A 219 9.11 13.71 -16.70
CA LEU A 219 8.88 15.04 -17.27
C LEU A 219 9.16 15.16 -18.77
N LYS A 220 9.58 14.06 -19.44
CA LYS A 220 9.55 13.97 -20.91
C LYS A 220 8.12 13.98 -21.44
N ASP A 221 7.15 13.49 -20.66
CA ASP A 221 5.74 13.64 -21.00
C ASP A 221 5.28 15.10 -20.92
N LYS A 222 4.67 15.59 -22.00
CA LYS A 222 4.29 17.02 -22.13
C LYS A 222 3.19 17.41 -21.14
N SER A 223 2.22 16.53 -20.90
CA SER A 223 1.10 16.78 -20.00
C SER A 223 1.57 16.87 -18.55
N LEU A 224 2.44 15.94 -18.14
CA LEU A 224 3.07 15.93 -16.83
C LEU A 224 3.98 17.12 -16.62
N LYS A 225 4.78 17.49 -17.63
CA LYS A 225 5.64 18.69 -17.58
C LYS A 225 4.82 19.96 -17.36
N LYS A 226 3.68 20.11 -18.04
CA LYS A 226 2.78 21.26 -17.86
C LYS A 226 2.19 21.30 -16.45
N ALA A 227 1.74 20.15 -15.93
CA ALA A 227 1.25 20.04 -14.56
C ALA A 227 2.34 20.38 -13.53
N TYR A 228 3.55 19.85 -13.73
CA TYR A 228 4.72 20.15 -12.90
C TYR A 228 5.00 21.64 -12.85
N GLN A 229 5.12 22.30 -14.00
CA GLN A 229 5.36 23.74 -14.06
C GLN A 229 4.25 24.55 -13.37
N LYS A 230 2.98 24.15 -13.51
CA LYS A 230 1.84 24.83 -12.86
C LYS A 230 1.91 24.73 -11.33
N TYR A 231 2.05 23.53 -10.79
CA TYR A 231 1.86 23.29 -9.35
C TYR A 231 3.14 23.39 -8.51
N THR A 232 4.32 23.46 -9.13
CA THR A 232 5.59 23.53 -8.39
C THR A 232 6.18 24.94 -8.26
N THR A 233 5.51 25.96 -8.81
CA THR A 233 5.83 27.37 -8.52
C THR A 233 5.78 27.62 -7.01
N LYS A 234 6.62 28.53 -6.49
CA LYS A 234 6.68 28.81 -5.04
C LYS A 234 5.30 29.14 -4.46
N TYR A 235 4.54 29.99 -5.14
CA TYR A 235 3.20 30.38 -4.73
C TYR A 235 2.23 29.19 -4.70
N ARG A 236 2.12 28.42 -5.79
CA ARG A 236 1.17 27.29 -5.87
C ARG A 236 1.55 26.17 -4.91
N TYR A 237 2.84 25.85 -4.81
CA TYR A 237 3.34 24.83 -3.88
C TYR A 237 2.99 25.18 -2.43
N ASN A 238 3.31 26.39 -1.99
CA ASN A 238 3.01 26.83 -0.63
C ASN A 238 1.49 26.90 -0.38
N LYS A 239 0.71 27.36 -1.37
CA LYS A 239 -0.76 27.38 -1.27
C LYS A 239 -1.32 25.98 -1.03
N LEU A 240 -0.86 24.97 -1.77
CA LEU A 240 -1.29 23.58 -1.57
C LEU A 240 -0.88 23.07 -0.19
N LEU A 241 0.37 23.31 0.22
CA LEU A 241 0.88 22.86 1.52
C LEU A 241 0.09 23.46 2.69
N ASN A 242 -0.19 24.77 2.63
CA ASN A 242 -0.99 25.46 3.64
C ASN A 242 -2.39 24.85 3.74
N ILE A 243 -3.08 24.59 2.61
CA ILE A 243 -4.41 23.97 2.66
C ILE A 243 -4.35 22.58 3.31
N ILE A 244 -3.29 21.80 3.05
CA ILE A 244 -3.10 20.47 3.66
C ILE A 244 -2.90 20.61 5.19
N GLN A 245 -2.14 21.61 5.64
CA GLN A 245 -1.95 21.92 7.06
C GLN A 245 -3.25 22.44 7.72
N ASP A 246 -3.96 23.36 7.08
CA ASP A 246 -5.23 23.93 7.55
C ASP A 246 -6.32 22.86 7.72
N ARG A 247 -6.30 21.84 6.84
CA ARG A 247 -7.17 20.65 6.93
C ARG A 247 -6.69 19.63 7.96
N ASN A 248 -5.66 19.95 8.74
CA ASN A 248 -5.03 19.10 9.74
C ASN A 248 -4.59 17.73 9.19
N MET A 249 -4.24 17.67 7.90
CA MET A 249 -3.83 16.41 7.25
C MET A 249 -2.40 16.07 7.63
N ILE A 250 -1.53 17.08 7.72
CA ILE A 250 -0.14 16.97 8.20
C ILE A 250 0.23 18.15 9.09
N THR A 251 1.33 18.00 9.81
CA THR A 251 2.10 19.10 10.40
C THR A 251 3.45 19.18 9.69
N GLU A 252 3.91 20.39 9.40
CA GLU A 252 5.19 20.66 8.73
C GLU A 252 5.94 21.78 9.46
N ILE A 253 7.25 21.62 9.59
CA ILE A 253 8.16 22.62 10.17
C ILE A 253 9.42 22.70 9.31
N ALA A 254 9.76 23.91 8.89
CA ALA A 254 11.03 24.20 8.23
C ALA A 254 12.10 24.60 9.27
N LEU A 255 13.20 23.85 9.34
CA LEU A 255 14.32 24.10 10.24
C LEU A 255 15.65 23.85 9.53
N HIS A 256 16.58 24.82 9.56
CA HIS A 256 17.94 24.72 9.00
C HIS A 256 18.04 24.07 7.61
N ARG A 257 17.25 24.58 6.64
CA ARG A 257 17.17 24.08 5.23
C ARG A 257 16.57 22.68 5.09
N ARG A 258 16.00 22.12 6.14
CA ARG A 258 15.27 20.85 6.15
C ARG A 258 13.80 21.11 6.43
N THR A 259 12.96 20.25 5.90
CA THR A 259 11.52 20.24 6.15
C THR A 259 11.19 18.97 6.92
N TYR A 260 10.58 19.11 8.09
CA TYR A 260 10.09 17.99 8.87
C TYR A 260 8.58 17.88 8.70
N VAL A 261 8.10 16.67 8.41
CA VAL A 261 6.68 16.42 8.15
C VAL A 261 6.17 15.25 8.99
N SER A 262 4.96 15.39 9.51
CA SER A 262 4.26 14.31 10.24
C SER A 262 2.78 14.26 9.86
N ALA A 263 2.24 13.05 9.73
CA ALA A 263 0.81 12.81 9.63
C ALA A 263 0.17 12.42 10.98
N LYS A 264 1.00 12.13 12.00
CA LYS A 264 0.56 11.65 13.33
C LYS A 264 0.63 12.76 14.39
N LEU A 265 1.73 13.49 14.43
CA LEU A 265 1.95 14.61 15.34
C LEU A 265 1.26 15.83 14.73
N LYS A 266 0.07 16.17 15.25
CA LYS A 266 -0.78 17.26 14.72
C LYS A 266 -0.44 18.65 15.28
N ASN A 267 0.40 18.70 16.30
CA ASN A 267 0.88 19.93 16.92
C ASN A 267 2.35 20.16 16.53
N ALA A 268 2.71 21.40 16.21
CA ALA A 268 4.08 21.82 15.96
C ALA A 268 5.00 21.55 17.15
N ASP A 269 4.57 21.85 18.38
CA ASP A 269 5.39 21.63 19.58
C ASP A 269 5.71 20.14 19.76
N ALA A 270 4.71 19.28 19.59
CA ALA A 270 4.90 17.83 19.65
C ALA A 270 5.87 17.32 18.57
N LEU A 271 5.85 17.92 17.37
CA LEU A 271 6.82 17.60 16.33
C LEU A 271 8.23 18.10 16.69
N ILE A 272 8.37 19.28 17.27
CA ILE A 272 9.65 19.82 17.74
C ILE A 272 10.24 18.91 18.83
N ASP A 273 9.44 18.54 19.83
CA ASP A 273 9.86 17.66 20.91
C ASP A 273 10.35 16.30 20.38
N ALA A 274 9.60 15.71 19.42
CA ALA A 274 9.98 14.46 18.78
C ALA A 274 11.30 14.58 17.99
N ILE A 275 11.51 15.71 17.30
CA ILE A 275 12.77 15.99 16.59
C ILE A 275 13.94 16.08 17.58
N LEU A 276 13.80 16.88 18.65
CA LEU A 276 14.84 17.07 19.67
C LEU A 276 15.18 15.76 20.39
N ALA A 277 14.17 14.96 20.73
CA ALA A 277 14.35 13.64 21.32
C ALA A 277 15.14 12.71 20.39
N LYS A 278 14.81 12.71 19.08
CA LYS A 278 15.51 11.88 18.09
C LYS A 278 16.96 12.32 17.89
N GLU A 279 17.23 13.63 17.87
CA GLU A 279 18.60 14.13 17.78
C GLU A 279 19.45 13.73 18.98
N LYS A 280 18.88 13.79 20.19
CA LYS A 280 19.52 13.33 21.42
C LYS A 280 19.83 11.82 21.36
N GLU A 281 18.87 11.01 20.93
CA GLU A 281 19.04 9.56 20.76
C GLU A 281 20.16 9.23 19.76
N VAL A 282 20.19 9.91 18.61
CA VAL A 282 21.23 9.71 17.58
C VAL A 282 22.61 10.08 18.10
N LYS A 283 22.74 11.20 18.83
CA LYS A 283 24.01 11.60 19.47
C LYS A 283 24.47 10.56 20.49
N GLN A 284 23.58 10.09 21.36
CA GLN A 284 23.90 9.06 22.35
C GLN A 284 24.29 7.73 21.71
N LYS A 285 23.61 7.32 20.63
CA LYS A 285 23.94 6.10 19.89
C LYS A 285 25.34 6.19 19.27
N LYS A 286 25.69 7.30 18.63
CA LYS A 286 27.03 7.53 18.07
C LYS A 286 28.12 7.40 19.14
N LEU A 287 27.95 8.04 20.29
CA LEU A 287 28.89 7.94 21.42
C LEU A 287 29.04 6.49 21.92
N ARG A 288 27.93 5.75 22.03
CA ARG A 288 27.96 4.32 22.41
C ARG A 288 28.68 3.45 21.37
N ASP A 289 28.44 3.68 20.09
CA ASP A 289 29.06 2.91 19.00
C ASP A 289 30.57 3.20 18.91
N GLU A 290 31.00 4.45 19.12
CA GLU A 290 32.41 4.85 19.22
C GLU A 290 33.10 4.20 20.44
N ALA A 291 32.44 4.21 21.60
CA ALA A 291 32.94 3.54 22.80
C ALA A 291 33.10 2.02 22.58
N LYS A 292 32.12 1.37 21.95
CA LYS A 292 32.20 -0.06 21.57
C LYS A 292 33.36 -0.34 20.62
N LYS A 293 33.54 0.47 19.57
CA LYS A 293 34.68 0.33 18.64
C LYS A 293 36.01 0.48 19.36
N LYS A 294 36.13 1.43 20.30
CA LYS A 294 37.35 1.64 21.09
C LYS A 294 37.63 0.45 22.02
N ALA A 295 36.60 -0.10 22.66
CA ALA A 295 36.73 -1.29 23.50
C ALA A 295 37.16 -2.53 22.70
N LEU A 296 36.56 -2.76 21.52
CA LEU A 296 36.95 -3.85 20.61
C LEU A 296 38.42 -3.74 20.21
N ARG A 297 38.88 -2.54 19.83
CA ARG A 297 40.29 -2.30 19.48
C ARG A 297 41.23 -2.64 20.62
N ARG A 298 40.91 -2.22 21.85
CA ARG A 298 41.69 -2.56 23.06
C ARG A 298 41.75 -4.07 23.32
N TYR A 299 40.63 -4.77 23.16
CA TYR A 299 40.58 -6.22 23.33
C TYR A 299 41.44 -6.97 22.31
N HIS A 300 41.39 -6.57 21.03
CA HIS A 300 42.24 -7.18 20.00
C HIS A 300 43.73 -6.90 20.21
N LEU A 301 44.09 -5.67 20.63
CA LEU A 301 45.46 -5.32 20.99
C LEU A 301 46.00 -6.15 22.16
N ALA A 302 45.19 -6.37 23.19
CA ALA A 302 45.56 -7.16 24.37
C ALA A 302 45.69 -8.67 24.08
N LYS A 303 45.10 -9.17 22.98
CA LYS A 303 45.22 -10.58 22.55
C LYS A 303 46.43 -10.85 21.65
N SER A 304 47.04 -9.80 21.12
CA SER A 304 48.22 -9.84 20.23
C SER A 304 49.55 -9.60 20.96
N THR A 305 49.50 -9.45 22.28
CA THR A 305 50.63 -9.40 23.22
C THR A 305 50.54 -10.59 24.15
#